data_AF-A0A8H7S3I7-F1
#
_entry.id   AF-A0A8H7S3I7-F1
#
_cell.length_a   1.000
_cell.length_b   1.000
_cell.length_c   1.000
_cell.angle_alpha   90.00
_cell.angle_beta   90.00
_cell.angle_gamma   90.00
#
_symmetry.space_group_name_H-M   'P 1'
#
loop_
_entity.id
_entity.type
_entity.pdbx_description
1 polymer ?
#
loop_
_entity_poly.entity_id
_entity_poly.type
_entity_poly.pdbx_seq_one_letter_code
_entity_poly.pdbx_strand_id
1 'polypeptide(L)'
;MDQSLVTAIATYSQILQEASTPHVAIWKPFFIERCTQWCMYIEAELLSLSDQEVDQHRNAAKEQNNHTRVPEISDLLNAEYLLYKTLIKNIYLSNEMYWTVISTYEFLALASTSRQETLIQDIAQNAQEAATIDVLNIMTSTLQE
;
A
#
# COMPACT_ATOMS: atom_id res chain seq x y z
N MET A 1 -10.31 -7.49 -22.38
CA MET A 1 -9.09 -6.99 -21.71
C MET A 1 -9.21 -5.49 -21.60
N ASP A 2 -9.35 -5.00 -20.37
CA ASP A 2 -9.48 -3.58 -20.06
C ASP A 2 -8.10 -2.94 -19.96
N GLN A 3 -7.80 -2.03 -20.89
CA GLN A 3 -6.50 -1.35 -20.95
C GLN A 3 -6.29 -0.40 -19.75
N SER A 4 -7.36 0.07 -19.13
CA SER A 4 -7.28 0.97 -17.98
C SER A 4 -6.76 0.23 -16.73
N LEU A 5 -7.27 -0.97 -16.47
CA LEU A 5 -6.76 -1.85 -15.40
C LEU A 5 -5.30 -2.27 -15.63
N VAL A 6 -4.92 -2.64 -16.87
CA VAL A 6 -3.52 -2.95 -17.21
C VAL A 6 -2.59 -1.78 -16.87
N THR A 7 -3.00 -0.56 -17.24
CA THR A 7 -2.24 0.66 -16.97
C THR A 7 -2.19 0.97 -15.47
N ALA A 8 -3.29 0.75 -14.75
CA ALA A 8 -3.35 0.92 -13.30
C ALA A 8 -2.36 -0.01 -12.57
N ILE A 9 -2.35 -1.31 -12.92
CA ILE A 9 -1.41 -2.30 -12.35
C ILE A 9 0.04 -1.92 -12.67
N ALA A 10 0.32 -1.51 -13.91
CA ALA A 10 1.65 -1.09 -14.31
C ALA A 10 2.12 0.14 -13.52
N THR A 11 1.26 1.15 -13.37
CA THR A 11 1.60 2.38 -12.63
C THR A 11 1.71 2.13 -11.13
N TYR A 12 0.82 1.31 -10.56
CA TYR A 12 0.91 0.88 -9.16
C TYR A 12 2.25 0.19 -8.86
N SER A 13 2.75 -0.63 -9.79
CA SER A 13 4.07 -1.27 -9.64
C SER A 13 5.20 -0.24 -9.52
N GLN A 14 5.13 0.85 -10.29
CA GLN A 14 6.10 1.97 -10.20
C GLN A 14 5.96 2.72 -8.88
N ILE A 15 4.73 3.00 -8.44
CA ILE A 15 4.46 3.63 -7.14
C ILE A 15 5.05 2.80 -6.01
N LEU A 16 4.87 1.48 -6.01
CA LEU A 16 5.45 0.60 -4.99
C LEU A 16 6.98 0.63 -5.01
N GLN A 17 7.58 0.66 -6.21
CA GLN A 17 9.03 0.82 -6.32
C GLN A 17 9.47 2.16 -5.72
N GLU A 18 8.84 3.27 -6.09
CA GLU A 18 9.18 4.59 -5.54
C GLU A 18 8.96 4.68 -4.03
N ALA A 19 7.88 4.09 -3.52
CA ALA A 19 7.54 4.00 -2.10
C ALA A 19 8.59 3.25 -1.27
N SER A 20 9.49 2.48 -1.91
CA SER A 20 10.62 1.81 -1.26
C SER A 20 11.95 2.58 -1.33
N THR A 21 11.96 3.77 -1.95
CA THR A 21 13.16 4.58 -2.17
C THR A 21 13.13 5.89 -1.37
N PRO A 22 14.24 6.67 -1.32
CA PRO A 22 14.23 7.98 -0.69
C PRO A 22 13.27 9.00 -1.31
N HIS A 23 12.76 8.76 -2.53
CA HIS A 23 11.80 9.66 -3.18
C HIS A 23 10.51 9.82 -2.38
N VAL A 24 10.16 8.87 -1.50
CA VAL A 24 8.97 9.00 -0.65
C VAL A 24 9.03 10.23 0.28
N ALA A 25 10.23 10.74 0.59
CA ALA A 25 10.41 11.90 1.46
C ALA A 25 9.80 13.20 0.91
N ILE A 26 9.59 13.28 -0.42
CA ILE A 26 8.99 14.45 -1.07
C ILE A 26 7.48 14.27 -1.32
N TRP A 27 6.90 13.14 -0.92
CA TRP A 27 5.47 12.89 -1.10
C TRP A 27 4.65 13.76 -0.16
N LYS A 28 3.42 14.07 -0.59
CA LYS A 28 2.44 14.85 0.17
C LYS A 28 1.26 13.96 0.57
N PRO A 29 0.49 14.30 1.62
CA PRO A 29 -0.60 13.43 2.10
C PRO A 29 -1.60 13.12 0.97
N PHE A 30 -1.96 14.15 0.22
CA PHE A 30 -2.85 14.03 -0.94
C PHE A 30 -2.34 13.07 -2.03
N PHE A 31 -1.03 12.89 -2.17
CA PHE A 31 -0.50 11.91 -3.11
C PHE A 31 -0.76 10.48 -2.61
N ILE A 32 -0.57 10.23 -1.31
CA ILE A 32 -0.89 8.93 -0.69
C ILE A 32 -2.37 8.60 -0.85
N GLU A 33 -3.26 9.57 -0.61
CA GLU A 33 -4.71 9.41 -0.81
C GLU A 33 -5.07 9.04 -2.28
N ARG A 34 -4.35 9.58 -3.27
CA ARG A 34 -4.56 9.20 -4.67
C ARG A 34 -4.02 7.80 -4.97
N CYS A 35 -2.89 7.42 -4.37
CA CYS A 35 -2.36 6.07 -4.48
C CYS A 35 -3.32 5.03 -3.88
N THR A 36 -3.97 5.34 -2.76
CA THR A 36 -4.94 4.44 -2.11
C THR A 36 -6.21 4.30 -2.94
N GLN A 37 -6.70 5.38 -3.54
CA GLN A 37 -7.81 5.32 -4.51
C GLN A 37 -7.48 4.40 -5.71
N TRP A 38 -6.24 4.41 -6.18
CA TRP A 38 -5.81 3.48 -7.23
C TRP A 38 -5.73 2.04 -6.75
N CYS A 39 -5.31 1.81 -5.50
CA CYS A 39 -5.32 0.47 -4.91
C CYS A 39 -6.76 -0.07 -4.84
N MET A 40 -7.70 0.71 -4.32
CA MET A 40 -9.11 0.33 -4.25
C MET A 40 -9.70 0.03 -5.63
N TYR A 41 -9.36 0.84 -6.64
CA TYR A 41 -9.79 0.57 -8.02
C TYR A 41 -9.25 -0.78 -8.53
N ILE A 42 -7.94 -1.05 -8.36
CA ILE A 42 -7.33 -2.31 -8.77
C ILE A 42 -8.00 -3.50 -8.06
N GLU A 43 -8.14 -3.41 -6.73
CA GLU A 43 -8.76 -4.47 -5.93
C GLU A 43 -10.20 -4.76 -6.38
N ALA A 44 -11.02 -3.71 -6.55
CA ALA A 44 -12.41 -3.83 -6.95
C ALA A 44 -12.56 -4.46 -8.35
N GLU A 45 -11.78 -3.99 -9.32
CA GLU A 45 -11.82 -4.53 -10.68
C GLU A 45 -11.37 -6.00 -10.69
N LEU A 46 -10.25 -6.33 -10.03
CA LEU A 46 -9.75 -7.70 -9.98
C LEU A 46 -10.72 -8.67 -9.31
N LEU A 47 -11.42 -8.24 -8.24
CA LEU A 47 -12.44 -9.04 -7.56
C LEU A 47 -13.66 -9.36 -8.45
N SER A 48 -13.91 -8.57 -9.49
CA SER A 48 -15.03 -8.76 -10.41
C SER A 48 -14.73 -9.71 -11.57
N LEU A 49 -13.45 -10.07 -11.76
CA LEU A 49 -12.95 -10.87 -12.87
C LEU A 49 -12.77 -12.34 -12.49
N SER A 50 -12.73 -13.21 -13.49
CA SER A 50 -12.29 -14.60 -13.28
C SER A 50 -10.77 -14.70 -13.10
N ASP A 51 -10.28 -15.76 -12.44
CA ASP A 51 -8.84 -15.99 -12.23
C ASP A 51 -8.03 -15.91 -13.54
N GLN A 52 -8.58 -16.48 -14.63
CA GLN A 52 -7.95 -16.44 -15.95
C GLN A 52 -7.83 -15.00 -16.49
N GLU A 53 -8.86 -14.18 -16.31
CA GLU A 53 -8.84 -12.78 -16.74
C GLU A 53 -7.87 -11.96 -15.88
N VAL A 54 -7.81 -12.22 -14.57
CA VAL A 54 -6.84 -11.58 -13.66
C VAL A 54 -5.41 -11.86 -14.12
N ASP A 55 -5.09 -13.12 -14.43
CA ASP A 55 -3.78 -13.51 -14.97
C ASP A 55 -3.45 -12.80 -16.28
N GLN A 56 -4.43 -12.66 -17.18
CA GLN A 56 -4.25 -11.95 -18.45
C GLN A 56 -3.91 -10.47 -18.23
N HIS A 57 -4.65 -9.76 -17.37
CA HIS A 57 -4.38 -8.34 -17.10
C HIS A 57 -3.02 -8.15 -16.41
N ARG A 58 -2.66 -9.03 -15.48
CA ARG A 58 -1.34 -8.99 -14.83
C ARG A 58 -0.21 -9.21 -15.83
N ASN A 59 -0.34 -10.19 -16.73
CA ASN A 59 0.69 -10.48 -17.71
C ASN A 59 0.83 -9.35 -18.74
N ALA A 60 -0.28 -8.77 -19.19
CA ALA A 60 -0.24 -7.57 -20.03
C ALA A 60 0.45 -6.38 -19.32
N ALA A 61 0.23 -6.20 -18.01
CA ALA A 61 0.89 -5.16 -17.24
C ALA A 61 2.41 -5.39 -17.10
N LYS A 62 2.85 -6.65 -17.03
CA LYS A 62 4.30 -7.01 -17.06
C LYS A 62 4.94 -6.62 -18.38
N GLU A 63 4.27 -6.91 -19.50
CA GLU A 63 4.77 -6.56 -20.84
C GLU A 63 4.85 -5.04 -21.04
N GLN A 64 3.89 -4.29 -20.49
CA GLN A 64 3.90 -2.83 -20.52
C GLN A 64 4.98 -2.21 -19.62
N ASN A 65 5.35 -2.89 -18.52
CA ASN A 65 6.29 -2.39 -17.53
C ASN A 65 7.56 -3.25 -17.41
N ASN A 66 8.37 -3.29 -18.47
CA ASN A 66 9.59 -4.09 -18.57
C ASN A 66 10.70 -3.77 -17.53
N HIS A 67 10.55 -2.67 -16.78
CA HIS A 67 11.59 -2.19 -15.86
C HIS A 67 11.23 -2.35 -14.39
N THR A 68 9.98 -2.69 -14.07
CA THR A 68 9.50 -2.80 -12.70
C THR A 68 8.87 -4.16 -12.47
N ARG A 69 9.16 -4.78 -11.32
CA ARG A 69 8.50 -6.02 -10.94
C ARG A 69 7.02 -5.75 -10.67
N VAL A 70 6.13 -6.42 -11.41
CA VAL A 70 4.69 -6.40 -11.15
C VAL A 70 4.37 -7.35 -9.98
N PRO A 71 3.64 -6.88 -8.94
CA PRO A 71 3.24 -7.70 -7.79
C PRO A 71 2.48 -8.97 -8.16
N GLU A 72 2.47 -9.98 -7.28
CA GLU A 72 1.67 -11.20 -7.51
C GLU A 72 0.17 -10.91 -7.36
N ILE A 73 -0.70 -11.81 -7.85
CA ILE A 73 -2.16 -11.59 -7.82
C ILE A 73 -2.67 -11.42 -6.39
N SER A 74 -2.17 -12.22 -5.45
CA SER A 74 -2.52 -12.10 -4.02
C SER A 74 -2.19 -10.72 -3.46
N ASP A 75 -1.10 -10.11 -3.93
CA ASP A 75 -0.67 -8.78 -3.52
C ASP A 75 -1.53 -7.70 -4.18
N LEU A 76 -1.94 -7.89 -5.44
CA LEU A 76 -2.82 -6.97 -6.15
C LEU A 76 -4.25 -6.97 -5.59
N LEU A 77 -4.73 -8.11 -5.08
CA LEU A 77 -5.99 -8.22 -4.35
C LEU A 77 -5.93 -7.60 -2.95
N ASN A 78 -4.73 -7.22 -2.48
CA ASN A 78 -4.46 -6.55 -1.22
C ASN A 78 -3.53 -5.34 -1.45
N ALA A 79 -3.73 -4.63 -2.56
CA ALA A 79 -2.84 -3.59 -3.04
C ALA A 79 -2.68 -2.44 -2.04
N GLU A 80 -3.76 -2.03 -1.36
CA GLU A 80 -3.72 -0.96 -0.37
C GLU A 80 -2.89 -1.38 0.84
N TYR A 81 -3.07 -2.61 1.30
CA TYR A 81 -2.29 -3.20 2.38
C TYR A 81 -0.80 -3.27 2.04
N LEU A 82 -0.46 -3.74 0.84
CA LEU A 82 0.93 -3.79 0.39
C LEU A 82 1.55 -2.39 0.29
N LEU A 83 0.79 -1.39 -0.18
CA LEU A 83 1.25 0.00 -0.24
C LEU A 83 1.60 0.52 1.17
N TYR A 84 0.68 0.41 2.12
CA TYR A 84 0.92 0.90 3.48
C TYR A 84 2.05 0.15 4.18
N LYS A 85 2.16 -1.18 4.03
CA LYS A 85 3.32 -1.93 4.54
C LYS A 85 4.63 -1.41 3.95
N THR A 86 4.64 -1.10 2.65
CA THR A 86 5.84 -0.59 1.96
C THR A 86 6.23 0.78 2.50
N LEU A 87 5.25 1.66 2.72
CA LEU A 87 5.47 2.99 3.30
C LEU A 87 5.98 2.90 4.74
N ILE A 88 5.35 2.09 5.60
CA ILE A 88 5.76 1.92 7.01
C ILE A 88 7.21 1.41 7.12
N LYS A 89 7.66 0.55 6.19
CA LYS A 89 9.04 0.04 6.13
C LYS A 89 10.06 1.09 5.72
N ASN A 90 9.64 2.15 5.04
CA ASN A 90 10.58 3.09 4.44
C ASN A 90 11.05 4.13 5.46
N ILE A 91 12.35 4.10 5.77
CA ILE A 91 12.99 5.02 6.71
C ILE A 91 12.96 6.49 6.29
N TYR A 92 12.71 6.76 5.00
CA TYR A 92 12.63 8.11 4.46
C TYR A 92 11.20 8.68 4.49
N LEU A 93 10.22 7.91 4.99
CA LEU A 93 8.85 8.40 5.16
C LEU A 93 8.84 9.52 6.21
N SER A 94 8.30 10.68 5.84
CA SER A 94 8.20 11.80 6.77
C SER A 94 7.18 11.50 7.88
N ASN A 95 7.33 12.13 9.04
CA ASN A 95 6.39 11.98 10.16
C ASN A 95 4.94 12.30 9.75
N GLU A 96 4.75 13.34 8.93
CA GLU A 96 3.42 13.72 8.41
C GLU A 96 2.82 12.59 7.57
N MET A 97 3.60 11.99 6.66
CA MET A 97 3.11 10.87 5.83
C MET A 97 2.84 9.64 6.69
N TYR A 98 3.69 9.39 7.68
CA TYR A 98 3.54 8.29 8.61
C TYR A 98 2.21 8.42 9.40
N TRP A 99 1.87 9.63 9.85
CA TRP A 99 0.57 9.92 10.48
C TRP A 99 -0.61 9.73 9.54
N THR A 100 -0.49 10.16 8.29
CA THR A 100 -1.53 9.89 7.27
C THR A 100 -1.74 8.39 7.13
N VAL A 101 -0.67 7.61 6.93
CA VAL A 101 -0.76 6.15 6.77
C VAL A 101 -1.40 5.47 7.98
N ILE A 102 -1.04 5.85 9.22
CA ILE A 102 -1.70 5.31 10.43
C ILE A 102 -3.19 5.66 10.46
N SER A 103 -3.51 6.93 10.23
CA SER A 103 -4.87 7.43 10.41
C SER A 103 -5.85 6.88 9.38
N THR A 104 -5.37 6.52 8.18
CA THR A 104 -6.16 5.90 7.10
C THR A 104 -5.95 4.39 6.95
N TYR A 105 -5.31 3.73 7.93
CA TYR A 105 -5.00 2.30 7.89
C TYR A 105 -6.24 1.41 8.02
N GLU A 106 -6.99 1.21 6.94
CA GLU A 106 -8.22 0.39 6.90
C GLU A 106 -8.29 -0.32 5.54
N PHE A 107 -8.66 -1.61 5.52
CA PHE A 107 -8.62 -2.42 4.29
C PHE A 107 -9.83 -3.32 4.15
N LEU A 108 -10.28 -3.51 2.91
CA LEU A 108 -11.40 -4.39 2.58
C LEU A 108 -11.13 -5.85 2.94
N ALA A 109 -9.92 -6.33 2.68
CA ALA A 109 -9.54 -7.73 2.89
C ALA A 109 -9.42 -8.15 4.36
N LEU A 110 -9.29 -7.18 5.28
CA LEU A 110 -9.08 -7.42 6.70
C LEU A 110 -10.27 -6.97 7.57
N ALA A 111 -11.45 -6.76 6.97
CA ALA A 111 -12.65 -6.28 7.66
C ALA A 111 -13.09 -7.14 8.86
N SER A 112 -12.63 -8.40 8.96
CA SER A 112 -12.90 -9.30 10.09
C SER A 112 -11.88 -9.22 11.23
N THR A 113 -10.75 -8.54 11.04
CA THR A 113 -9.67 -8.40 12.04
C THR A 113 -9.71 -7.01 12.66
N SER A 114 -9.36 -6.88 13.95
CA SER A 114 -9.25 -5.57 14.57
C SER A 114 -8.20 -4.73 13.86
N ARG A 115 -8.61 -3.62 13.24
CA ARG A 115 -7.72 -2.63 12.60
C ARG A 115 -6.50 -2.32 13.46
N GLN A 116 -6.74 -2.11 14.75
CA GLN A 116 -5.72 -1.73 15.71
C GLN A 116 -4.69 -2.85 15.92
N GLU A 117 -5.12 -4.10 15.99
CA GLU A 117 -4.23 -5.25 16.17
C GLU A 117 -3.33 -5.43 14.95
N THR A 118 -3.90 -5.37 13.74
CA THR A 118 -3.15 -5.44 12.47
C THR A 118 -2.12 -4.31 12.39
N LEU A 119 -2.53 -3.07 12.66
CA LEU A 119 -1.63 -1.92 12.60
C LEU A 119 -0.48 -2.04 13.61
N ILE A 120 -0.77 -2.41 14.86
CA ILE A 120 0.26 -2.61 15.89
C ILE A 120 1.23 -3.69 15.46
N GLN A 121 0.73 -4.82 14.96
CA GLN A 121 1.55 -5.91 14.47
C GLN A 121 2.45 -5.46 13.32
N ASP A 122 1.91 -4.72 12.35
CA ASP A 122 2.67 -4.26 11.20
C ASP A 122 3.69 -3.19 11.55
N ILE A 123 3.39 -2.26 12.45
CA ILE A 123 4.40 -1.31 12.97
C ILE A 123 5.49 -2.08 13.71
N ALA A 124 5.13 -3.00 14.61
CA ALA A 124 6.10 -3.78 15.38
C ALA A 124 7.02 -4.64 14.50
N GLN A 125 6.49 -5.20 13.41
CA GLN A 125 7.25 -6.05 12.50
C GLN A 125 8.07 -5.28 11.46
N ASN A 126 7.64 -4.07 11.09
CA ASN A 126 8.11 -3.42 9.88
C ASN A 126 8.68 -2.01 10.09
N ALA A 127 8.32 -1.31 11.17
CA ALA A 127 8.93 -0.02 11.49
C ALA A 127 10.35 -0.24 12.07
N GLN A 128 11.32 0.56 11.64
CA GLN A 128 12.67 0.51 12.23
C GLN A 128 12.69 1.15 13.63
N GLU A 129 13.47 0.55 14.54
CA GLU A 129 13.51 0.84 15.98
C GLU A 129 13.43 2.34 16.37
N ALA A 130 14.07 3.24 15.61
CA ALA A 130 14.05 4.67 15.88
C ALA A 130 12.69 5.36 15.60
N ALA A 131 12.00 4.98 14.52
CA ALA A 131 10.63 5.46 14.25
C ALA A 131 9.62 4.74 15.16
N THR A 132 9.88 3.48 15.50
CA THR A 132 9.01 2.64 16.34
C THR A 132 8.85 3.20 17.76
N ILE A 133 9.90 3.76 18.37
CA ILE A 133 9.82 4.30 19.75
C ILE A 133 8.93 5.55 19.81
N ASP A 134 9.14 6.53 18.92
CA ASP A 134 8.34 7.75 18.91
C ASP A 134 6.88 7.47 18.52
N VAL A 135 6.67 6.61 17.52
CA VAL A 135 5.32 6.25 17.05
C VAL A 135 4.55 5.45 18.09
N LEU A 136 5.15 4.43 18.72
CA LEU A 136 4.46 3.65 19.75
C LEU A 136 4.12 4.52 20.95
N ASN A 137 5.01 5.43 21.35
CA ASN A 137 4.73 6.39 22.43
C ASN A 137 3.55 7.31 22.06
N ILE A 138 3.53 7.85 20.83
CA ILE A 138 2.44 8.74 20.42
C ILE A 138 1.12 7.97 20.25
N MET A 139 1.12 6.78 19.63
CA MET A 139 -0.09 5.94 19.54
C MET A 139 -0.64 5.60 20.92
N THR A 140 0.22 5.25 21.88
CA THR A 140 -0.22 4.94 23.25
C THR A 140 -0.83 6.16 23.94
N SER A 141 -0.31 7.36 23.67
CA SER A 141 -0.89 8.61 24.21
C SER A 141 -2.20 9.00 23.54
N THR A 142 -2.32 8.88 22.21
CA THR A 142 -3.54 9.26 21.46
C THR A 142 -4.68 8.27 21.68
N LEU A 143 -4.39 7.05 22.12
CA LEU A 143 -5.37 6.00 22.42
C LEU A 143 -5.82 5.98 23.90
N GLN A 144 -5.20 6.79 24.76
CA GLN A 144 -5.57 6.96 26.18
C GLN A 144 -6.45 8.20 26.45
N GLU A 145 -6.69 9.03 25.43
CA GLU A 145 -7.70 10.10 25.41
C GLU A 145 -9.00 9.63 24.73
#